data_AF-A0A7K0CJW7-F1
#
_entry.id   AF-A0A7K0CJW7-F1
#
_cell.length_a   1.000
_cell.length_b   1.000
_cell.length_c   1.000
_cell.angle_alpha   90.00
_cell.angle_beta   90.00
_cell.angle_gamma   90.00
#
_symmetry.space_group_name_H-M   'P 1'
#
loop_
_entity.id
_entity.type
_entity.pdbx_description
1 polymer ?
#
loop_
_entity_poly.entity_id
_entity_poly.type
_entity_poly.pdbx_seq_one_letter_code
_entity_poly.pdbx_strand_id
1 'polypeptide(L)'
;MAIEHAPADDATVKKSVTIPRSLAREVEARTGARGFSRFVSEAIAHALALTKTREIVEDYEREHGPFTAEEIEEARRAWHGE
;
A
#
# COMPACT_ATOMS: atom_id res chain seq x y z
N MET A 1 18.02 -13.65 -11.83
CA MET A 1 17.27 -14.60 -10.98
C MET A 1 15.80 -14.39 -11.29
N ALA A 2 15.14 -15.40 -11.86
CA ALA A 2 13.70 -15.30 -12.13
C ALA A 2 12.98 -15.38 -10.79
N ILE A 3 12.28 -14.31 -10.41
CA ILE A 3 11.28 -14.39 -9.35
C ILE A 3 10.15 -15.27 -9.88
N GLU A 4 10.19 -16.54 -9.52
CA GLU A 4 9.07 -17.45 -9.76
C GLU A 4 7.89 -16.92 -8.94
N HIS A 5 6.97 -16.21 -9.62
CA HIS A 5 5.70 -15.81 -9.01
C HIS A 5 4.87 -17.09 -8.92
N ALA A 6 5.06 -17.85 -7.84
CA ALA A 6 4.13 -18.89 -7.45
C ALA A 6 2.71 -18.29 -7.53
N PRO A 7 1.73 -19.00 -8.13
CA PRO A 7 0.39 -18.48 -8.26
C PRO A 7 -0.07 -18.08 -6.86
N ALA A 8 -0.45 -16.80 -6.70
CA ALA A 8 -0.98 -16.32 -5.45
C ALA A 8 -2.15 -17.24 -5.06
N ASP A 9 -2.10 -17.78 -3.85
CA ASP A 9 -3.25 -18.45 -3.26
C ASP A 9 -4.31 -17.38 -2.99
N ASP A 10 -5.14 -17.11 -4.01
CA ASP A 10 -6.19 -16.09 -3.98
C ASP A 10 -7.40 -16.53 -3.14
N ALA A 11 -7.31 -17.66 -2.44
CA ALA A 11 -8.34 -18.11 -1.51
C ALA A 11 -8.43 -17.15 -0.31
N THR A 12 -9.65 -16.70 -0.01
CA THR A 12 -9.88 -15.84 1.15
C THR A 12 -9.72 -16.62 2.45
N VAL A 13 -8.91 -16.09 3.38
CA VAL A 13 -8.72 -16.67 4.71
C VAL A 13 -9.24 -15.70 5.77
N LYS A 14 -10.10 -16.20 6.65
CA LYS A 14 -10.59 -15.41 7.80
C LYS A 14 -9.46 -15.19 8.82
N LYS A 15 -9.19 -13.93 9.15
CA LYS A 15 -8.33 -13.52 10.27
C LYS A 15 -9.15 -12.67 11.25
N SER A 16 -8.98 -12.93 12.54
CA SER A 16 -9.67 -12.19 13.60
C SER A 16 -8.71 -11.17 14.21
N VAL A 17 -9.12 -9.90 14.26
CA VAL A 17 -8.38 -8.80 14.87
C VAL A 17 -9.33 -7.96 15.72
N THR A 18 -8.81 -7.34 16.77
CA THR A 18 -9.57 -6.38 17.59
C THR A 18 -9.30 -4.97 17.08
N ILE A 19 -10.36 -4.21 16.82
CA ILE A 19 -10.28 -2.83 16.35
C ILE A 19 -11.11 -1.90 17.23
N PRO A 20 -10.77 -0.60 17.32
CA PRO A 20 -11.59 0.38 18.01
C PRO A 20 -13.01 0.42 17.44
N ARG A 21 -14.02 0.47 18.32
CA ARG A 21 -15.43 0.53 17.92
C ARG A 21 -15.75 1.76 17.09
N SER A 22 -15.09 2.90 17.37
CA SER A 22 -15.23 4.13 16.58
C SER A 22 -14.82 3.91 15.13
N LEU A 23 -13.66 3.28 14.91
CA LEU A 23 -13.15 2.97 13.58
C LEU A 23 -14.07 1.98 12.84
N ALA A 24 -14.54 0.94 13.53
CA ALA A 24 -15.47 -0.03 12.94
C ALA A 24 -16.73 0.68 12.41
N ARG A 25 -17.34 1.54 13.23
CA ARG A 25 -18.53 2.31 12.87
C ARG A 25 -18.28 3.28 11.72
N GLU A 26 -17.12 3.91 11.67
CA GLU A 26 -16.77 4.83 10.59
C GLU A 26 -16.67 4.10 9.24
N VAL A 27 -16.03 2.93 9.21
CA VAL A 27 -15.96 2.11 8.00
C VAL A 27 -17.34 1.58 7.59
N GLU A 28 -18.14 1.12 8.55
CA GLU A 28 -19.52 0.68 8.30
C GLU A 28 -20.40 1.82 7.76
N ALA A 29 -20.24 3.05 8.26
CA ALA A 29 -20.97 4.21 7.76
C ALA A 29 -20.61 4.55 6.31
N ARG A 30 -19.35 4.34 5.91
CA ARG A 30 -18.86 4.61 4.54
C ARG A 30 -19.22 3.49 3.55
N THR A 31 -19.23 2.24 4.00
CA THR A 31 -19.28 1.06 3.11
C THR A 31 -20.54 0.21 3.25
N GLY A 32 -21.34 0.47 4.27
CA GLY A 32 -22.49 -0.35 4.66
C GLY A 32 -22.07 -1.69 5.29
N ALA A 33 -23.05 -2.43 5.81
CA ALA A 33 -22.81 -3.67 6.56
C ALA A 33 -22.09 -4.78 5.76
N ARG A 34 -22.18 -4.78 4.43
CA ARG A 34 -21.55 -5.78 3.55
C ARG A 34 -20.19 -5.33 2.99
N GLY A 35 -19.85 -4.04 3.10
CA GLY A 35 -18.63 -3.47 2.52
C GLY A 35 -17.41 -3.55 3.43
N PHE A 36 -17.60 -3.88 4.71
CA PHE A 36 -16.54 -3.84 5.72
C PHE A 36 -15.32 -4.72 5.35
N SER A 37 -15.54 -5.99 5.02
CA SER A 37 -14.44 -6.91 4.71
C SER A 37 -13.68 -6.47 3.46
N ARG A 38 -14.39 -6.00 2.44
CA ARG A 38 -13.77 -5.50 1.20
C ARG A 38 -12.90 -4.28 1.48
N PHE A 39 -13.43 -3.33 2.24
CA PHE A 39 -12.71 -2.13 2.63
C PHE A 39 -11.41 -2.47 3.37
N VAL A 40 -11.48 -3.39 4.34
CA VAL A 40 -10.30 -3.82 5.10
C VAL A 40 -9.29 -4.51 4.19
N SER A 41 -9.72 -5.41 3.30
CA SER A 41 -8.81 -6.06 2.36
C SER A 41 -8.11 -5.06 1.43
N GLU A 42 -8.85 -4.11 0.85
CA GLU A 42 -8.29 -3.06 -0.01
C GLU A 42 -7.34 -2.14 0.76
N ALA A 43 -7.70 -1.75 2.00
CA ALA A 43 -6.86 -0.92 2.84
C ALA A 43 -5.54 -1.62 3.23
N ILE A 44 -5.59 -2.91 3.57
CA ILE A 44 -4.39 -3.70 3.88
C ILE A 44 -3.50 -3.84 2.63
N ALA A 45 -4.10 -4.14 1.47
CA ALA A 45 -3.36 -4.23 0.21
C ALA A 45 -2.66 -2.92 -0.14
N HIS A 46 -3.36 -1.80 0.00
CA HIS A 46 -2.80 -0.46 -0.23
C HIS A 46 -1.68 -0.13 0.77
N ALA A 47 -1.86 -0.43 2.05
CA ALA A 47 -0.83 -0.22 3.08
C ALA A 47 0.44 -1.04 2.79
N LEU A 48 0.28 -2.30 2.36
CA LEU A 48 1.41 -3.15 1.96
C LEU A 48 2.11 -2.60 0.71
N ALA A 49 1.37 -2.11 -0.28
CA ALA A 49 1.96 -1.50 -1.46
C ALA A 49 2.83 -0.28 -1.08
N LEU A 50 2.30 0.63 -0.26
CA LEU A 50 3.05 1.80 0.22
C LEU A 50 4.29 1.41 1.04
N THR A 51 4.19 0.37 1.86
CA THR A 51 5.32 -0.13 2.65
C THR A 51 6.44 -0.63 1.73
N LYS A 52 6.11 -1.47 0.74
CA LYS A 52 7.09 -1.96 -0.24
C LYS A 52 7.70 -0.84 -1.08
N THR A 53 6.89 0.14 -1.48
CA THR A 53 7.41 1.31 -2.21
C THR A 53 8.40 2.08 -1.35
N ARG A 54 8.12 2.27 -0.06
CA ARG A 54 9.06 2.92 0.86
C ARG A 54 10.35 2.12 1.01
N GLU A 55 10.27 0.81 1.19
CA GLU A 55 11.44 -0.08 1.28
C GLU A 55 12.36 0.07 0.05
N ILE A 56 11.78 0.13 -1.16
CA ILE A 56 12.54 0.34 -2.40
C ILE A 56 13.27 1.70 -2.40
N VAL A 57 12.59 2.76 -1.98
CA VAL A 57 13.18 4.11 -1.91
C VAL A 57 14.30 4.15 -0.88
N GLU A 58 14.07 3.62 0.32
CA GLU A 58 15.07 3.57 1.39
C GLU A 58 16.30 2.75 1.00
N ASP A 59 16.11 1.64 0.27
CA ASP A 59 17.20 0.84 -0.28
C ASP A 59 18.05 1.63 -1.27
N TYR A 60 17.41 2.37 -2.17
CA TYR A 60 18.11 3.22 -3.13
C TYR A 60 18.88 4.35 -2.45
N GLU A 61 18.25 5.07 -1.51
CA GLU A 61 18.86 6.19 -0.80
C GLU A 61 20.04 5.75 0.08
N ARG A 62 19.99 4.54 0.63
CA ARG A 62 21.12 3.97 1.38
C ARG A 62 22.36 3.77 0.50
N GLU A 63 22.17 3.44 -0.78
CA GLU A 63 23.25 3.21 -1.73
C GLU A 63 23.75 4.49 -2.40
N HIS A 64 22.85 5.45 -2.68
CA HIS A 64 23.14 6.62 -3.53
C HIS A 64 23.07 7.96 -2.79
N GLY A 65 22.61 7.98 -1.54
CA GLY A 65 22.25 9.18 -0.81
C GLY A 65 20.78 9.60 -1.02
N PRO A 66 20.26 10.51 -0.18
CA PRO A 66 18.88 10.98 -0.27
C PRO A 66 18.66 11.78 -1.56
N PHE A 67 17.43 11.72 -2.10
CA PHE A 67 17.05 12.55 -3.24
C PHE A 67 17.03 14.05 -2.87
N THR A 68 17.55 14.88 -3.75
CA THR A 68 17.43 16.34 -3.64
C THR A 68 16.04 16.81 -4.08
N ALA A 69 15.66 18.02 -3.67
CA ALA A 69 14.37 18.60 -4.05
C ALA A 69 14.30 18.82 -5.57
N GLU A 70 15.41 19.20 -6.18
CA GLU A 70 15.55 19.41 -7.62
C GLU A 70 15.31 18.13 -8.42
N GLU A 71 15.91 17.01 -8.00
CA GLU A 71 15.72 15.69 -8.62
C GLU A 71 14.27 15.20 -8.52
N ILE A 72 13.62 15.44 -7.37
CA ILE A 72 12.20 15.08 -7.19
C ILE A 72 11.31 15.90 -8.13
N GLU A 73 11.56 17.21 -8.25
CA GLU A 73 10.79 18.07 -9.14
C GLU A 73 11.03 17.74 -10.63
N GLU A 74 12.26 17.37 -11.00
CA GLU A 74 12.55 16.86 -12.34
C GLU A 74 11.79 15.55 -12.65
N ALA A 75 11.82 14.59 -11.72
CA ALA A 75 11.09 13.34 -11.85
C ALA A 75 9.57 13.58 -11.95
N ARG A 76 9.01 14.55 -11.21
CA ARG A 76 7.59 14.93 -11.29
C ARG A 76 7.22 15.48 -12.66
N ARG A 77 8.01 16.40 -13.22
CA ARG A 77 7.77 16.94 -14.57
C ARG A 77 7.80 15.82 -15.61
N ALA A 78 8.82 14.96 -15.56
CA ALA A 78 8.93 13.81 -16.44
C ALA A 78 7.75 12.83 -16.32
N TRP A 79 7.26 12.59 -15.10
CA TRP A 79 6.11 11.72 -14.84
C TRP A 79 4.80 12.30 -15.40
N HIS A 80 4.62 13.61 -15.30
CA HIS A 80 3.46 14.32 -15.84
C HIS A 80 3.56 14.63 -17.34
N GLY A 81 4.71 14.35 -17.96
CA GLY A 81 4.96 14.55 -19.39
C GLY A 81 5.22 16.00 -19.78
N GLU A 82 5.72 16.82 -18.84
CA GLU A 82 6.09 18.24 -19.02
C GLU A 82 7.57 18.43 -19.39
#